data_AF-A0A673GP48-F1
#
_entry.id   AF-A0A673GP48-F1
#
_cell.length_a   1.000
_cell.length_b   1.000
_cell.length_c   1.000
_cell.angle_alpha   90.00
_cell.angle_beta   90.00
_cell.angle_gamma   90.00
#
_symmetry.space_group_name_H-M   'P 1'
#
loop_
_entity.id
_entity.type
_entity.pdbx_description
1 polymer ?
#
loop_
_entity_poly.entity_id
_entity_poly.type
_entity_poly.pdbx_seq_one_letter_code
_entity_poly.pdbx_strand_id
1 'polypeptide(L)'
;MTAYQPVLPCVNKYLQYRWDKNCYEMHRNKVKSAKPTINTTPPKTYNHLLVKLKKRQLEEERVSRIKRENHMLLDKMSHIMLTGGGVDCRNDYVKKSLGSEKRQLELLRITKENQCLLQRLSTCRPRYSVQVWHEQWLKNLQLMETIGRYPRLYTHEGPADTRNEGKECDEKTKSEYKVTSSEDED
;
A
#
# COMPACT_ATOMS: atom_id res chain seq x y z
N MET A 1 25.76 80.81 58.54
CA MET A 1 26.84 80.24 57.72
C MET A 1 28.05 80.07 58.63
N THR A 2 28.60 78.86 58.74
CA THR A 2 29.78 78.60 59.57
C THR A 2 31.03 79.16 58.88
N ALA A 3 31.83 79.96 59.59
CA ALA A 3 33.07 80.51 59.06
C ALA A 3 34.13 79.41 58.88
N TYR A 4 34.97 79.53 57.86
CA TYR A 4 36.07 78.59 57.62
C TYR A 4 37.12 78.67 58.75
N GLN A 5 37.39 77.52 59.37
CA GLN A 5 38.36 77.38 60.45
C GLN A 5 39.50 76.44 59.98
N PRO A 6 40.74 76.95 59.85
CA PRO A 6 41.86 76.13 59.42
C PRO A 6 42.31 75.18 60.54
N VAL A 7 42.80 74.00 60.17
CA VAL A 7 43.24 72.95 61.11
C VAL A 7 44.57 73.31 61.78
N LEU A 8 45.42 74.07 61.07
CA LEU A 8 46.73 74.55 61.53
C LEU A 8 46.74 76.09 61.60
N PRO A 9 47.55 76.70 62.48
CA PRO A 9 47.66 78.15 62.54
C PRO A 9 48.21 78.69 61.21
N CYS A 10 47.49 79.62 60.60
CA CYS A 10 47.87 80.24 59.32
C CYS A 10 47.87 81.77 59.44
N VAL A 11 48.80 82.42 58.74
CA VAL A 11 48.94 83.89 58.74
C VAL A 11 47.74 84.57 58.06
N ASN A 12 47.19 83.98 56.99
CA ASN A 12 46.04 84.51 56.25
C ASN A 12 44.97 83.42 56.02
N LYS A 13 43.82 83.59 56.67
CA LYS A 13 42.70 82.63 56.62
C LYS A 13 42.07 82.49 55.22
N TYR A 14 42.04 83.57 54.43
CA TYR A 14 41.42 83.56 53.09
C TYR A 14 42.27 82.75 52.10
N LEU A 15 43.59 82.94 52.13
CA LEU A 15 44.50 82.17 51.28
C LEU A 15 44.48 80.69 51.65
N GLN A 16 44.47 80.39 52.96
CA GLN A 16 44.38 79.01 53.44
C GLN A 16 43.08 78.33 52.97
N TYR A 17 41.93 79.02 53.04
CA TYR A 17 40.66 78.51 52.50
C TYR A 17 40.76 78.14 51.02
N ARG A 18 41.35 79.02 50.20
CA ARG A 18 41.47 78.77 48.75
C ARG A 18 42.34 77.55 48.46
N TRP A 19 43.45 77.38 49.19
CA TRP A 19 44.34 76.24 49.03
C TRP A 19 43.67 74.94 49.47
N ASP A 20 43.05 74.93 50.65
CA ASP A 20 42.33 73.75 51.15
C ASP A 20 41.21 73.33 50.20
N LYS A 21 40.46 74.31 49.68
CA LYS A 21 39.41 74.07 48.69
C LYS A 21 39.97 73.46 47.41
N ASN A 22 41.06 74.01 46.87
CA ASN A 22 41.69 73.48 45.66
C ASN A 22 42.29 72.08 45.88
N CYS A 23 42.94 71.83 47.02
CA CYS A 23 43.46 70.53 47.40
C CYS A 23 42.32 69.50 47.54
N TYR A 24 41.21 69.90 48.16
CA TYR A 24 40.00 69.08 48.27
C TYR A 24 39.42 68.75 46.90
N GLU A 25 39.27 69.75 46.02
CA GLU A 25 38.77 69.56 44.66
C GLU A 25 39.69 68.64 43.83
N MET A 26 41.00 68.84 43.91
CA MET A 26 41.99 67.98 43.25
C MET A 26 41.94 66.53 43.78
N HIS A 27 41.87 66.34 45.09
CA HIS A 27 41.73 65.01 45.69
C HIS A 27 40.43 64.34 45.24
N ARG A 28 39.31 65.07 45.28
CA ARG A 28 38.01 64.57 44.82
C ARG A 28 38.04 64.19 43.34
N ASN A 29 38.71 64.98 42.51
CA ASN A 29 38.88 64.66 41.09
C ASN A 29 39.69 63.37 40.91
N LYS A 30 40.79 63.19 41.65
CA LYS A 30 41.58 61.94 41.63
C LYS A 30 40.77 60.72 42.07
N VAL A 31 39.97 60.86 43.12
CA VAL A 31 39.07 59.80 43.61
C VAL A 31 38.01 59.47 42.57
N LYS A 32 37.39 60.48 41.95
CA LYS A 32 36.38 60.27 40.89
C LYS A 32 36.97 59.62 39.64
N SER A 33 38.21 59.96 39.27
CA SER A 33 38.88 59.40 38.10
C SER A 33 39.56 58.05 38.35
N ALA A 34 39.58 57.57 39.60
CA ALA A 34 40.22 56.31 39.94
C ALA A 34 39.46 55.14 39.29
N LYS A 35 40.15 54.38 38.44
CA LYS A 35 39.59 53.17 37.81
C LYS A 35 39.63 52.01 38.80
N PRO A 36 38.61 51.13 38.81
CA PRO A 36 38.64 49.94 39.64
C PRO A 36 39.76 49.00 39.18
N THR A 37 40.58 48.52 40.12
CA THR A 37 41.68 47.58 39.86
C THR A 37 41.18 46.16 39.54
N ILE A 38 39.98 45.81 40.02
CA ILE A 38 39.40 44.47 39.87
C ILE A 38 38.11 44.61 39.08
N ASN A 39 38.02 43.89 37.97
CA ASN A 39 36.78 43.73 37.23
C ASN A 39 35.77 42.95 38.08
N THR A 40 34.68 43.61 38.46
CA THR A 40 33.58 43.02 39.24
C THR A 40 32.40 42.61 38.36
N THR A 41 32.53 42.73 37.04
CA THR A 41 31.48 42.37 36.08
C THR A 41 31.30 40.86 36.02
N PRO A 42 30.06 40.36 35.96
CA PRO A 42 29.82 38.94 35.80
C PRO A 42 30.39 38.42 34.47
N PRO A 43 30.88 37.17 34.42
CA PRO A 43 31.36 36.57 33.18
C PRO A 43 30.23 36.42 32.16
N LYS A 44 30.59 36.42 30.87
CA LYS A 44 29.63 36.29 29.78
C LYS A 44 28.92 34.94 29.85
N THR A 45 27.59 34.97 29.91
CA THR A 45 26.76 33.77 29.84
C THR A 45 26.57 33.36 28.38
N TYR A 46 26.60 32.05 28.11
CA TYR A 46 26.38 31.49 26.78
C TYR A 46 25.02 30.80 26.69
N ASN A 47 24.34 30.97 25.56
CA ASN A 47 22.99 30.42 25.34
C ASN A 47 22.92 28.89 25.50
N HIS A 48 23.99 28.16 25.17
CA HIS A 48 24.03 26.70 25.31
C HIS A 48 24.05 26.23 26.79
N LEU A 49 24.39 27.11 27.75
CA LEU A 49 24.29 26.84 29.18
C LEU A 49 22.88 27.06 29.71
N LEU A 50 22.15 28.01 29.13
CA LEU A 50 20.76 28.34 29.50
C LEU A 50 19.79 27.35 28.86
N VAL A 51 20.05 26.94 27.63
CA VAL A 51 19.17 26.07 26.85
C VAL A 51 19.90 24.80 26.44
N LYS A 52 19.47 23.67 27.00
CA LYS A 52 19.92 22.33 26.59
C LYS A 52 19.23 21.93 25.29
N LEU A 53 19.74 22.42 24.16
CA LEU A 53 19.17 22.21 22.81
C LEU A 53 18.89 20.73 22.51
N LYS A 54 19.85 19.84 22.79
CA LYS A 54 19.70 18.38 22.59
C LYS A 54 18.55 17.78 23.42
N LYS A 55 18.37 18.25 24.67
CA LYS A 55 17.26 17.79 25.52
C LYS A 55 15.92 18.20 24.91
N ARG A 56 15.81 19.45 24.45
CA ARG A 56 14.59 19.96 23.82
C ARG A 56 14.25 19.20 22.54
N GLN A 57 15.26 18.96 21.69
CA GLN A 57 15.10 18.18 20.46
C GLN A 57 14.58 16.76 20.75
N LEU A 58 15.18 16.05 21.71
CA LEU A 58 14.72 14.69 22.06
C LEU A 58 13.28 14.67 22.58
N GLU A 59 12.87 15.71 23.32
CA GLU A 59 11.48 15.84 23.78
C GLU A 59 10.52 16.08 22.61
N GLU A 60 10.90 16.96 21.67
CA GLU A 60 10.13 17.21 20.44
C GLU A 60 9.98 15.95 19.58
N GLU A 61 11.06 15.19 19.40
CA GLU A 61 11.04 13.91 18.68
C GLU A 61 10.16 12.87 19.38
N ARG A 62 10.25 12.77 20.71
CA ARG A 62 9.40 11.89 21.53
C ARG A 62 7.92 12.25 21.38
N VAL A 63 7.57 13.53 21.54
CA VAL A 63 6.20 14.01 21.39
C VAL A 63 5.69 13.78 19.97
N SER A 64 6.53 14.01 18.96
CA SER A 64 6.18 13.78 17.54
C SER A 64 5.91 12.32 17.25
N ARG A 65 6.68 11.40 17.84
CA ARG A 65 6.44 9.95 17.75
C ARG A 65 5.09 9.57 18.36
N ILE A 66 4.84 10.00 19.61
CA ILE A 66 3.59 9.73 20.31
C ILE A 66 2.38 10.26 19.52
N LYS A 67 2.46 11.49 18.99
CA LYS A 67 1.37 12.08 18.18
C LYS A 67 1.06 11.27 16.93
N ARG A 68 2.09 10.81 16.22
CA ARG A 68 1.92 9.99 15.01
C ARG A 68 1.31 8.64 15.34
N GLU A 69 1.78 7.99 16.40
CA GLU A 69 1.22 6.72 16.89
C GLU A 69 -0.24 6.87 17.32
N ASN A 70 -0.57 7.94 18.05
CA ASN A 70 -1.95 8.26 18.44
C ASN A 70 -2.83 8.51 17.21
N HIS A 71 -2.34 9.23 16.21
CA HIS A 71 -3.10 9.46 14.98
C HIS A 71 -3.39 8.15 14.23
N MET A 72 -2.37 7.31 14.03
CA MET A 72 -2.56 5.98 13.41
C MET A 72 -3.53 5.11 14.21
N LEU A 73 -3.48 5.19 15.54
CA LEU A 73 -4.41 4.45 16.40
C LEU A 73 -5.84 4.94 16.22
N LEU A 74 -6.05 6.27 16.22
CA LEU A 74 -7.36 6.88 16.02
C LEU A 74 -7.92 6.58 14.63
N ASP A 75 -7.10 6.59 13.58
CA ASP A 75 -7.53 6.23 12.24
C ASP A 75 -8.01 4.77 12.18
N LYS A 76 -7.25 3.85 12.81
CA LYS A 76 -7.64 2.44 12.93
C LYS A 76 -8.91 2.25 13.75
N MET A 77 -9.03 2.94 14.88
CA MET A 77 -10.24 2.90 15.71
C MET A 77 -11.45 3.45 14.94
N SER A 78 -11.30 4.58 14.26
CA SER A 78 -12.32 5.17 13.39
C SER A 78 -12.75 4.19 12.31
N HIS A 79 -11.80 3.55 11.63
CA HIS A 79 -12.10 2.51 10.64
C HIS A 79 -12.90 1.34 11.23
N ILE A 80 -12.49 0.83 12.40
CA ILE A 80 -13.23 -0.26 13.09
C ILE A 80 -14.64 0.19 13.48
N MET A 81 -14.79 1.42 13.99
CA MET A 81 -16.09 1.98 14.37
C MET A 81 -17.01 2.17 13.17
N LEU A 82 -16.47 2.63 12.03
CA LEU A 82 -17.21 2.79 10.78
C LEU A 82 -17.65 1.45 10.19
N THR A 83 -16.74 0.46 10.15
CA THR A 83 -16.99 -0.87 9.58
C THR A 83 -17.74 -1.80 10.55
N GLY A 84 -18.02 -1.35 11.79
CA GLY A 84 -18.72 -2.14 12.81
C GLY A 84 -17.95 -3.38 13.29
N GLY A 85 -16.63 -3.42 13.08
CA GLY A 85 -15.78 -4.57 13.42
C GLY A 85 -15.96 -5.81 12.54
N GLY A 86 -16.68 -5.69 11.41
CA GLY A 86 -16.78 -6.78 10.44
C GLY A 86 -15.44 -7.02 9.75
N VAL A 87 -14.88 -8.22 9.90
CA VAL A 87 -13.72 -8.68 9.14
C VAL A 87 -14.26 -9.53 7.99
N ASP A 88 -13.89 -9.22 6.75
CA ASP A 88 -14.22 -10.08 5.62
C ASP A 88 -13.36 -11.35 5.65
N CYS A 89 -13.96 -12.48 5.30
CA CYS A 89 -13.24 -13.74 5.13
C CYS A 89 -12.62 -13.87 3.73
N ARG A 90 -12.54 -12.76 2.99
CA ARG A 90 -12.01 -12.72 1.63
C ARG A 90 -10.49 -12.68 1.68
N ASN A 91 -9.90 -13.85 1.48
CA ASN A 91 -8.45 -13.99 1.40
C ASN A 91 -8.02 -13.95 -0.07
N ASP A 92 -7.43 -12.84 -0.53
CA ASP A 92 -6.85 -12.71 -1.88
C ASP A 92 -5.53 -13.46 -2.04
N TYR A 93 -5.34 -14.53 -1.27
CA TYR A 93 -4.16 -15.38 -1.33
C TYR A 93 -4.14 -16.20 -2.62
N VAL A 94 -3.22 -15.86 -3.51
CA VAL A 94 -2.93 -16.67 -4.70
C VAL A 94 -2.18 -17.93 -4.27
N LYS A 95 -2.84 -19.09 -4.36
CA LYS A 95 -2.20 -20.38 -4.09
C LYS A 95 -1.09 -20.66 -5.10
N LYS A 96 0.17 -20.53 -4.70
CA LYS A 96 1.33 -20.87 -5.53
C LYS A 96 1.57 -22.37 -5.45
N SER A 97 1.21 -23.10 -6.50
CA SER A 97 1.58 -24.52 -6.65
C SER A 97 2.93 -24.63 -7.35
N LEU A 98 3.87 -25.38 -6.75
CA LEU A 98 5.20 -25.66 -7.33
C LEU A 98 5.14 -26.41 -8.69
N GLY A 99 3.97 -26.90 -9.09
CA GLY A 99 3.76 -27.62 -10.36
C GLY A 99 2.89 -26.88 -11.38
N SER A 100 2.55 -25.61 -11.15
CA SER A 100 1.63 -24.85 -12.02
C SER A 100 2.12 -24.77 -13.45
N GLU A 101 3.39 -24.40 -13.63
CA GLU A 101 4.00 -24.23 -14.94
C GLU A 101 4.11 -25.56 -15.69
N LYS A 102 4.55 -26.64 -15.01
CA LYS A 102 4.60 -27.99 -15.60
C LYS A 102 3.22 -28.45 -16.06
N ARG A 103 2.17 -28.21 -15.26
CA ARG A 103 0.79 -28.55 -15.62
C ARG A 103 0.32 -27.76 -16.85
N GLN A 104 0.66 -26.48 -16.92
CA GLN A 104 0.32 -25.62 -18.07
C GLN A 104 1.01 -26.09 -19.35
N LEU A 105 2.30 -26.43 -19.29
CA LEU A 105 3.04 -26.97 -20.43
C LEU A 105 2.47 -28.31 -20.90
N GLU A 106 2.14 -29.22 -19.98
CA GLU A 106 1.52 -30.50 -20.32
C GLU A 106 0.14 -30.31 -20.95
N LEU A 107 -0.66 -29.36 -20.43
CA LEU A 107 -1.96 -29.02 -21.00
C LEU A 107 -1.83 -28.51 -22.44
N LEU A 108 -0.85 -27.64 -22.71
CA LEU A 108 -0.57 -27.15 -24.06
C LEU A 108 -0.13 -28.29 -24.99
N ARG A 109 0.71 -29.20 -24.50
CA ARG A 109 1.14 -30.38 -25.25
C ARG A 109 -0.04 -31.28 -25.62
N ILE A 110 -0.85 -31.68 -24.64
CA ILE A 110 -2.04 -32.50 -24.85
C ILE A 110 -3.01 -31.81 -25.82
N THR A 111 -3.21 -30.50 -25.68
CA THR A 111 -4.09 -29.73 -26.56
C THR A 111 -3.61 -29.77 -28.02
N LYS A 112 -2.30 -29.60 -28.24
CA LYS A 112 -1.70 -29.69 -29.57
C LYS A 112 -1.82 -31.09 -30.16
N GLU A 113 -1.58 -32.13 -29.37
CA GLU A 113 -1.73 -33.53 -29.80
C GLU A 113 -3.19 -33.83 -30.17
N ASN A 114 -4.14 -33.38 -29.34
CA ASN A 114 -5.58 -33.53 -29.61
C ASN A 114 -6.01 -32.81 -30.89
N GLN A 115 -5.49 -31.59 -31.15
CA GLN A 115 -5.76 -30.87 -32.40
C GLN A 115 -5.25 -31.65 -33.62
N CYS A 116 -4.05 -32.22 -33.55
CA CYS A 116 -3.49 -33.04 -34.62
C CYS A 116 -4.33 -34.32 -34.86
N LEU A 117 -4.75 -35.00 -33.79
CA LEU A 117 -5.64 -36.15 -33.88
C LEU A 117 -6.98 -35.80 -34.50
N LEU A 118 -7.58 -34.68 -34.09
CA LEU A 118 -8.85 -34.20 -34.63
C LEU A 118 -8.72 -33.90 -36.14
N GLN A 119 -7.65 -33.21 -36.55
CA GLN A 119 -7.38 -32.96 -37.97
C GLN A 119 -7.25 -34.27 -38.75
N ARG A 120 -6.52 -35.25 -38.22
CA ARG A 120 -6.41 -36.58 -38.84
C ARG A 120 -7.78 -37.24 -38.95
N LEU A 121 -8.55 -37.32 -37.88
CA LEU A 121 -9.89 -37.92 -37.90
C LEU A 121 -10.83 -37.23 -38.89
N SER A 122 -10.76 -35.90 -38.98
CA SER A 122 -11.60 -35.12 -39.91
C SER A 122 -11.23 -35.31 -41.38
N THR A 123 -9.94 -35.44 -41.68
CA THR A 123 -9.44 -35.63 -43.05
C THR A 123 -9.47 -37.10 -43.48
N CYS A 124 -9.46 -38.04 -42.52
CA CYS A 124 -9.58 -39.46 -42.79
C CYS A 124 -10.94 -39.77 -43.43
N ARG A 125 -10.90 -40.20 -44.69
CA ARG A 125 -12.09 -40.70 -45.39
C ARG A 125 -12.55 -42.02 -44.77
N PRO A 126 -13.85 -42.21 -44.46
CA PRO A 126 -14.35 -43.49 -43.98
C PRO A 126 -14.18 -44.56 -45.05
N ARG A 127 -13.65 -45.73 -44.65
CA ARG A 127 -13.44 -46.88 -45.55
C ARG A 127 -14.74 -47.50 -46.03
N TYR A 128 -15.79 -47.36 -45.22
CA TYR A 128 -17.12 -47.88 -45.50
C TYR A 128 -18.12 -46.73 -45.50
N SER A 129 -19.02 -46.72 -46.49
CA SER A 129 -20.14 -45.77 -46.51
C SER A 129 -21.29 -46.36 -45.71
N VAL A 130 -21.73 -45.62 -44.68
CA VAL A 130 -22.89 -46.00 -43.85
C VAL A 130 -24.14 -46.17 -44.71
N GLN A 131 -24.31 -45.33 -45.74
CA GLN A 131 -25.43 -45.42 -46.68
C GLN A 131 -25.41 -46.75 -47.47
N VAL A 132 -24.25 -47.12 -48.00
CA VAL A 132 -24.08 -48.39 -48.74
C VAL A 132 -24.32 -49.58 -47.84
N TRP A 133 -23.81 -49.55 -46.61
CA TRP A 133 -24.05 -50.61 -45.62
C TRP A 133 -25.52 -50.72 -45.25
N HIS A 134 -26.22 -49.60 -45.11
CA HIS A 134 -27.65 -49.59 -44.83
C HIS A 134 -28.47 -50.20 -45.97
N GLU A 135 -28.17 -49.85 -47.22
CA GLU A 135 -28.81 -50.44 -48.39
C GLU A 135 -28.55 -51.95 -48.51
N GLN A 136 -27.29 -52.38 -48.28
CA GLN A 136 -26.92 -53.80 -48.28
C GLN A 136 -27.66 -54.56 -47.17
N TRP A 137 -27.79 -53.95 -46.00
CA TRP A 137 -28.54 -54.52 -44.88
C TRP A 137 -30.03 -54.67 -45.22
N LEU A 138 -30.67 -53.66 -45.81
CA LEU A 138 -32.06 -53.74 -46.26
C LEU A 138 -32.27 -54.83 -47.33
N LYS A 139 -31.37 -54.93 -48.32
CA LYS A 139 -31.43 -56.00 -49.34
C LYS A 139 -31.28 -57.38 -48.70
N ASN A 140 -30.41 -57.53 -47.72
CA ASN A 140 -30.22 -58.78 -46.99
C ASN A 140 -31.45 -59.11 -46.11
N LEU A 141 -32.06 -58.08 -45.49
CA LEU A 141 -33.32 -58.21 -44.74
C LEU A 141 -34.43 -58.78 -45.64
N GLN A 142 -34.62 -58.17 -46.82
CA GLN A 142 -35.57 -58.60 -47.84
C GLN A 142 -35.27 -60.02 -48.34
N LEU A 143 -34.00 -60.33 -48.65
CA LEU A 143 -33.60 -61.65 -49.11
C LEU A 143 -33.97 -62.71 -48.06
N MET A 144 -33.60 -62.48 -46.81
CA MET A 144 -33.94 -63.35 -45.70
C MET A 144 -35.45 -63.51 -45.47
N GLU A 145 -36.27 -62.48 -45.70
CA GLU A 145 -37.74 -62.62 -45.70
C GLU A 145 -38.22 -63.52 -46.83
N THR A 146 -37.66 -63.39 -48.02
CA THR A 146 -38.06 -64.19 -49.20
C THR A 146 -37.63 -65.66 -49.13
N ILE A 147 -36.45 -65.95 -48.57
CA ILE A 147 -35.89 -67.33 -48.47
C ILE A 147 -36.25 -68.03 -47.15
N GLY A 148 -36.86 -67.31 -46.21
CA GLY A 148 -37.22 -67.82 -44.89
C GLY A 148 -38.37 -68.81 -44.97
N ARG A 149 -38.14 -70.05 -44.51
CA ARG A 149 -39.18 -71.09 -44.46
C ARG A 149 -40.24 -70.86 -43.38
N TYR A 150 -39.94 -70.02 -42.40
CA TYR A 150 -40.82 -69.68 -41.28
C TYR A 150 -40.90 -68.16 -41.10
N PRO A 151 -42.04 -67.60 -40.65
CA PRO A 151 -42.18 -66.17 -40.41
C PRO A 151 -41.11 -65.63 -39.46
N ARG A 152 -40.53 -64.47 -39.76
CA ARG A 152 -39.57 -63.82 -38.84
C ARG A 152 -40.31 -63.44 -37.56
N LEU A 153 -39.92 -64.03 -36.43
CA LEU A 153 -40.56 -63.81 -35.13
C LEU A 153 -40.03 -62.57 -34.37
N TYR A 154 -39.17 -61.75 -34.97
CA TYR A 154 -38.64 -60.55 -34.32
C TYR A 154 -38.42 -59.42 -35.33
N THR A 155 -39.28 -58.40 -35.28
CA THR A 155 -38.89 -57.04 -35.64
C THR A 155 -37.95 -56.58 -34.53
N HIS A 156 -36.64 -56.61 -34.79
CA HIS A 156 -35.72 -55.86 -33.94
C HIS A 156 -36.05 -54.39 -34.17
N GLU A 157 -36.94 -53.83 -33.35
CA GLU A 157 -36.89 -52.41 -33.08
C GLU A 157 -35.49 -52.19 -32.49
N GLY A 158 -34.58 -51.65 -33.31
CA GLY A 158 -33.37 -51.05 -32.77
C GLY A 158 -33.81 -50.03 -31.71
N PRO A 159 -33.02 -49.82 -30.65
CA PRO A 159 -33.40 -48.88 -29.61
C PRO A 159 -33.80 -47.57 -30.27
N ALA A 160 -35.05 -47.16 -30.03
CA ALA A 160 -35.57 -45.87 -30.44
C ALA A 160 -34.50 -44.83 -30.12
N ASP A 161 -34.10 -44.05 -31.12
CA ASP A 161 -33.11 -43.01 -30.99
C ASP A 161 -33.65 -41.94 -30.02
N THR A 162 -33.49 -42.16 -28.72
CA THR A 162 -33.60 -41.12 -27.70
C THR A 162 -32.34 -40.27 -27.79
N ARG A 163 -32.15 -39.61 -28.93
CA ARG A 163 -31.29 -38.43 -29.09
C ARG A 163 -32.17 -37.27 -29.53
N ASN A 164 -33.17 -37.00 -28.71
CA ASN A 164 -33.86 -35.73 -28.72
C ASN A 164 -34.15 -35.28 -27.28
N GLU A 165 -33.12 -35.31 -26.44
CA GLU A 165 -33.04 -34.48 -25.24
C GLU A 165 -31.68 -33.79 -25.28
N GLY A 166 -31.69 -32.47 -25.46
CA GLY A 166 -30.48 -31.66 -25.62
C GLY A 166 -30.54 -30.58 -26.70
N LYS A 167 -31.71 -30.00 -26.96
CA LYS A 167 -31.83 -28.67 -27.58
C LYS A 167 -32.79 -27.79 -26.79
N GLU A 168 -32.50 -27.63 -25.52
CA GLU A 168 -33.02 -26.51 -24.72
C GLU A 168 -32.02 -26.23 -23.61
N CYS A 169 -30.89 -25.59 -23.96
CA CYS A 169 -29.98 -24.88 -23.06
C CYS A 169 -28.85 -24.28 -23.92
N ASP A 170 -29.16 -23.34 -24.82
CA ASP A 170 -28.11 -22.46 -25.39
C ASP A 170 -28.70 -21.20 -26.07
N GLU A 171 -29.63 -20.52 -25.38
CA GLU A 171 -30.03 -19.14 -25.75
C GLU A 171 -29.85 -18.11 -24.62
N LYS A 172 -29.38 -18.51 -23.42
CA LYS A 172 -29.10 -17.57 -22.32
C LYS A 172 -27.62 -17.15 -22.19
N THR A 173 -26.70 -17.78 -22.92
CA THR A 173 -25.25 -17.52 -22.80
C THR A 173 -24.70 -16.57 -23.87
N LYS A 174 -25.53 -16.08 -24.81
CA LYS A 174 -25.12 -15.09 -25.82
C LYS A 174 -25.40 -13.63 -25.43
N SER A 175 -26.09 -13.37 -24.30
CA SER A 175 -26.29 -12.01 -23.77
C SER A 175 -25.24 -11.55 -22.76
N GLU A 176 -24.36 -12.45 -22.26
CA GLU A 176 -23.35 -12.09 -21.25
C GLU A 176 -21.94 -11.82 -21.81
N TYR A 177 -21.68 -12.07 -23.10
CA TYR A 177 -20.40 -11.76 -23.75
C TYR A 177 -20.48 -10.59 -24.74
N LYS A 178 -21.42 -9.65 -24.54
CA LYS A 178 -21.48 -8.38 -25.27
C LYS A 178 -21.59 -7.13 -24.38
N VAL A 179 -21.33 -7.26 -23.07
CA VAL A 179 -21.31 -6.11 -22.15
C VAL A 179 -19.89 -5.73 -21.69
N THR A 180 -18.87 -6.56 -21.92
CA THR A 180 -17.48 -6.23 -21.56
C THR A 180 -16.61 -5.99 -22.80
N SER A 181 -16.92 -4.96 -23.59
CA SER A 181 -15.98 -4.42 -24.60
C SER A 181 -16.20 -2.95 -24.94
N SER A 182 -16.91 -2.18 -24.12
CA SER A 182 -17.15 -0.75 -24.42
C SER A 182 -17.40 0.09 -23.17
N GLU A 183 -16.42 0.16 -22.26
CA GLU A 183 -16.27 1.29 -21.31
C GLU A 183 -14.76 1.44 -21.02
N ASP A 184 -14.06 2.15 -21.91
CA ASP A 184 -12.75 2.79 -21.70
C ASP A 184 -12.58 3.82 -22.84
N GLU A 185 -13.33 4.91 -22.78
CA GLU A 185 -13.09 6.19 -23.49
C GLU A 185 -13.69 7.29 -22.57
N ASP A 186 -12.89 7.76 -21.61
CA ASP A 186 -12.76 9.15 -21.13
C ASP A 186 -11.71 9.23 -20.00
#